data_AF-D0KW30-F1
#
_entry.id   AF-D0KW30-F1
#
_cell.length_a   1.000
_cell.length_b   1.000
_cell.length_c   1.000
_cell.angle_alpha   90.00
_cell.angle_beta   90.00
_cell.angle_gamma   90.00
#
_symmetry.space_group_name_H-M   'P 1'
#
loop_
_entity.id
_entity.type
_entity.pdbx_description
1 polymer ?
#
loop_
_entity_poly.entity_id
_entity_poly.type
_entity_poly.pdbx_seq_one_letter_code
_entity_poly.pdbx_strand_id
1 'polypeptide(L)'
;MPSHNPRFQRNYLDQLQVCRLLEARQSDPVALKTFCAEHGVSVYTLNRLFLKWLGQSPRSWQRRLRLNEAAILLGRTDQSVLSIAQTVGYESQQSFCRAFRREWGVNPTCFRRQFRMQHGDLPTQPLRMPVTHGVLPPLKIISQRFVGSYDQVPHYWRVFGAWVTQTGLDTKQGVFVGVTWDDPDVTPKGEIRYDCGFLPQNPALLEQIPTSSDLTHQTIAGGAYAALAGQGHYHELVPDRYQRLVCQWLPSSGWQLDLRPALEWFAEAPWRMPEHEWRFEIRLPIA
;
A
#
# COMPACT_ATOMS: atom_id res chain seq x y z
N MET A 1 -43.90 29.79 3.19
CA MET A 1 -43.09 28.87 4.01
C MET A 1 -41.90 28.42 3.18
N PRO A 2 -40.72 29.06 3.29
CA PRO A 2 -39.55 28.60 2.57
C PRO A 2 -38.97 27.38 3.27
N SER A 3 -38.88 26.29 2.52
CA SER A 3 -38.30 25.01 2.89
C SER A 3 -36.90 25.17 3.45
N HIS A 4 -36.71 24.66 4.66
CA HIS A 4 -35.44 24.57 5.34
C HIS A 4 -34.55 23.57 4.60
N ASN A 5 -33.80 24.06 3.62
CA ASN A 5 -32.72 23.31 2.99
C ASN A 5 -31.58 23.26 4.03
N PRO A 6 -31.23 22.10 4.61
CA PRO A 6 -30.13 22.03 5.55
C PRO A 6 -28.84 22.29 4.75
N ARG A 7 -28.40 23.54 4.78
CA ARG A 7 -27.09 24.00 4.36
C ARG A 7 -26.06 23.01 4.90
N PHE A 8 -25.45 22.26 3.99
CA PHE A 8 -24.21 21.50 4.13
C PHE A 8 -23.33 22.06 5.26
N GLN A 9 -23.44 21.45 6.44
CA GLN A 9 -22.48 21.65 7.52
C GLN A 9 -21.21 20.91 7.13
N ARG A 10 -20.27 21.64 6.51
CA ARG A 10 -18.84 21.72 6.88
C ARG A 10 -18.08 20.42 7.30
N ASN A 11 -18.47 19.24 6.85
CA ASN A 11 -17.59 18.06 6.93
C ASN A 11 -16.52 18.21 5.85
N TYR A 12 -15.37 18.75 6.27
CA TYR A 12 -14.13 18.81 5.52
C TYR A 12 -13.79 17.36 5.15
N LEU A 13 -13.97 16.97 3.90
CA LEU A 13 -13.46 15.68 3.44
C LEU A 13 -11.94 15.72 3.60
N ASP A 14 -11.46 14.98 4.58
CA ASP A 14 -10.05 14.84 4.84
C ASP A 14 -9.36 14.21 3.61
N GLN A 15 -8.26 14.83 3.17
CA GLN A 15 -7.55 14.41 1.95
C GLN A 15 -7.18 12.92 2.01
N LEU A 16 -6.66 12.47 3.15
CA LEU A 16 -6.20 11.10 3.32
C LEU A 16 -7.39 10.13 3.28
N GLN A 17 -8.50 10.46 3.94
CA GLN A 17 -9.71 9.65 3.90
C GLN A 17 -10.26 9.49 2.47
N VAL A 18 -10.31 10.58 1.70
CA VAL A 18 -10.74 10.53 0.29
C VAL A 18 -9.81 9.65 -0.53
N CYS A 19 -8.50 9.81 -0.37
CA CYS A 19 -7.52 9.00 -1.08
C CYS A 19 -7.71 7.50 -0.76
N ARG A 20 -7.78 7.13 0.52
CA ARG A 20 -7.97 5.73 0.95
C ARG A 20 -9.24 5.09 0.37
N LEU A 21 -10.36 5.83 0.37
CA LEU A 21 -11.62 5.33 -0.20
C LEU A 21 -11.53 5.08 -1.71
N LEU A 22 -10.80 5.94 -2.43
CA LEU A 22 -10.61 5.80 -3.87
C LEU A 22 -9.55 4.78 -4.25
N GLU A 23 -8.55 4.54 -3.40
CA GLU A 23 -7.55 3.46 -3.52
C GLU A 23 -8.19 2.09 -3.38
N ALA A 24 -9.04 1.92 -2.36
CA ALA A 24 -9.75 0.66 -2.12
C ALA A 24 -10.65 0.22 -3.29
N ARG A 25 -10.99 1.16 -4.19
CA ARG A 25 -11.79 0.92 -5.40
C ARG A 25 -11.01 1.26 -6.67
N GLN A 26 -9.68 1.25 -6.61
CA GLN A 26 -8.89 1.81 -7.70
C GLN A 26 -9.08 1.08 -9.00
N SER A 27 -9.33 -0.24 -9.02
CA SER A 27 -9.58 -1.02 -10.24
C SER A 27 -11.01 -0.91 -10.78
N ASP A 28 -11.94 -0.34 -10.02
CA ASP A 28 -13.34 -0.16 -10.45
C ASP A 28 -13.45 1.07 -11.40
N PRO A 29 -13.92 0.91 -12.65
CA PRO A 29 -14.07 2.00 -13.60
C PRO A 29 -15.16 3.03 -13.22
N VAL A 30 -16.09 2.69 -12.34
CA VAL A 30 -17.20 3.58 -11.90
C VAL A 30 -16.94 4.22 -10.54
N ALA A 31 -15.86 3.80 -9.84
CA ALA A 31 -15.51 4.22 -8.49
C ALA A 31 -15.67 5.72 -8.21
N LEU A 32 -15.22 6.58 -9.13
CA LEU A 32 -15.31 8.04 -8.95
C LEU A 32 -16.74 8.58 -8.98
N LYS A 33 -17.59 8.06 -9.88
CA LYS A 33 -18.99 8.50 -9.96
C LYS A 33 -19.74 8.04 -8.73
N THR A 34 -19.53 6.79 -8.33
CA THR A 34 -20.10 6.19 -7.14
C THR A 34 -19.69 6.95 -5.88
N PHE A 35 -18.39 7.24 -5.73
CA PHE A 35 -17.86 8.05 -4.64
C PHE A 35 -18.52 9.44 -4.57
N CYS A 36 -18.65 10.12 -5.71
CA CYS A 36 -19.31 11.43 -5.77
C CYS A 36 -20.77 11.37 -5.30
N ALA A 37 -21.50 10.34 -5.71
CA ALA A 37 -22.90 10.14 -5.31
C ALA A 37 -23.03 9.80 -3.81
N GLU A 38 -22.21 8.87 -3.31
CA GLU A 38 -22.21 8.43 -1.90
C GLU A 38 -21.87 9.57 -0.94
N HIS A 39 -20.95 10.45 -1.31
CA HIS A 39 -20.48 11.53 -0.45
C HIS A 39 -21.10 12.90 -0.77
N GLY A 40 -22.05 12.98 -1.71
CA GLY A 40 -22.72 14.22 -2.09
C GLY A 40 -21.78 15.29 -2.66
N VAL A 41 -20.69 14.88 -3.32
CA VAL A 41 -19.68 15.78 -3.88
C VAL A 41 -19.78 15.77 -5.40
N SER A 42 -19.79 16.96 -6.02
CA SER A 42 -19.75 17.03 -7.48
C SER A 42 -18.39 16.56 -8.03
N VAL A 43 -18.39 15.95 -9.21
CA VAL A 43 -17.14 15.57 -9.92
C VAL A 43 -16.22 16.79 -10.10
N TYR A 44 -16.80 17.97 -10.34
CA TYR A 44 -16.04 19.23 -10.44
C TYR A 44 -15.30 19.56 -9.13
N THR A 45 -16.00 19.49 -7.99
CA THR A 45 -15.42 19.73 -6.67
C THR A 45 -14.30 18.73 -6.39
N LEU A 46 -14.51 17.44 -6.68
CA LEU A 46 -13.50 16.41 -6.48
C LEU A 46 -12.24 16.67 -7.33
N ASN A 47 -12.41 17.06 -8.60
CA ASN A 47 -11.28 17.42 -9.46
C ASN A 47 -10.51 18.63 -8.90
N ARG A 48 -11.21 19.68 -8.46
CA ARG A 48 -10.58 20.85 -7.85
C ARG A 48 -9.79 20.50 -6.59
N LEU A 49 -10.33 19.63 -5.73
CA LEU A 49 -9.65 19.16 -4.53
C LEU A 49 -8.38 18.37 -4.88
N PHE A 50 -8.47 17.42 -5.79
CA PHE A 50 -7.32 16.63 -6.23
C PHE A 50 -6.22 17.46 -6.90
N LEU A 51 -6.57 18.46 -7.71
CA LEU A 51 -5.59 19.39 -8.26
C LEU A 51 -4.89 20.20 -7.16
N LYS A 52 -5.64 20.62 -6.12
CA LYS A 52 -5.07 21.33 -4.97
C LYS A 52 -4.16 20.42 -4.12
N TRP A 53 -4.56 19.18 -3.91
CA TRP A 53 -3.89 18.23 -3.00
C TRP A 53 -2.70 17.52 -3.63
N LEU A 54 -2.86 17.04 -4.86
CA LEU A 54 -1.93 16.11 -5.51
C LEU A 54 -1.44 16.63 -6.87
N GLY A 55 -1.86 17.83 -7.30
CA GLY A 55 -1.45 18.41 -8.58
C GLY A 55 -2.00 17.72 -9.84
N GLN A 56 -2.93 16.76 -9.67
CA GLN A 56 -3.47 15.96 -10.78
C GLN A 56 -4.95 15.67 -10.59
N SER A 57 -5.63 15.16 -11.63
CA SER A 57 -7.04 14.75 -11.52
C SER A 57 -7.19 13.39 -10.81
N PRO A 58 -8.34 13.11 -10.16
CA PRO A 58 -8.59 11.80 -9.53
C PRO A 58 -8.44 10.64 -10.52
N ARG A 59 -8.87 10.84 -11.78
CA ARG A 59 -8.72 9.84 -12.85
C ARG A 59 -7.28 9.58 -13.22
N SER A 60 -6.46 10.63 -13.33
CA SER A 60 -5.04 10.49 -13.63
C SER A 60 -4.33 9.73 -12.53
N TRP A 61 -4.64 10.09 -11.28
CA TRP A 61 -4.06 9.46 -10.11
C TRP A 61 -4.44 7.97 -10.00
N GLN A 62 -5.73 7.62 -10.10
CA GLN A 62 -6.15 6.21 -10.10
C GLN A 62 -5.56 5.42 -11.27
N ARG A 63 -5.45 6.02 -12.45
CA ARG A 63 -4.78 5.38 -13.59
C ARG A 63 -3.32 5.07 -13.27
N ARG A 64 -2.59 6.00 -12.66
CA ARG A 64 -1.21 5.78 -12.22
C ARG A 64 -1.13 4.60 -11.24
N LEU A 65 -2.00 4.57 -10.23
CA LEU A 65 -2.04 3.46 -9.26
C LEU A 65 -2.25 2.09 -9.92
N ARG A 66 -3.25 1.98 -10.82
CA ARG A 66 -3.50 0.74 -11.61
C ARG A 66 -2.29 0.33 -12.45
N LEU A 67 -1.62 1.31 -13.08
CA LEU A 67 -0.47 1.04 -13.93
C LEU A 67 0.78 0.66 -13.12
N ASN A 68 0.91 1.15 -11.88
CA ASN A 68 1.95 0.70 -10.95
C ASN A 68 1.72 -0.74 -10.51
N GLU A 69 0.49 -1.12 -10.14
CA GLU A 69 0.16 -2.53 -9.87
C GLU A 69 0.43 -3.42 -11.07
N ALA A 70 0.09 -2.96 -12.27
CA ALA A 70 0.39 -3.70 -13.49
C ALA A 70 1.90 -3.86 -13.72
N ALA A 71 2.71 -2.84 -13.42
CA ALA A 71 4.15 -2.92 -13.51
C ALA A 71 4.73 -3.93 -12.51
N ILE A 72 4.22 -3.96 -11.28
CA ILE A 72 4.58 -4.98 -10.27
C ILE A 72 4.27 -6.38 -10.82
N LEU A 73 3.05 -6.63 -11.28
CA LEU A 73 2.67 -7.93 -11.84
C LEU A 73 3.51 -8.31 -13.07
N LEU A 74 3.81 -7.35 -13.94
CA LEU A 74 4.63 -7.57 -15.13
C LEU A 74 6.06 -7.97 -14.77
N GLY A 75 6.64 -7.32 -13.76
CA GLY A 75 8.01 -7.54 -13.31
C GLY A 75 8.17 -8.81 -12.48
N ARG A 76 7.19 -9.11 -11.61
CA ARG A 76 7.30 -10.16 -10.58
C ARG A 76 6.59 -11.48 -10.92
N THR A 77 5.82 -11.54 -12.01
CA THR A 77 5.07 -12.75 -12.38
C THR A 77 5.19 -13.08 -13.88
N ASP A 78 4.81 -14.30 -14.25
CA ASP A 78 4.68 -14.75 -15.64
C ASP A 78 3.25 -14.61 -16.20
N GLN A 79 2.33 -13.94 -15.48
CA GLN A 79 0.95 -13.76 -15.95
C GLN A 79 0.91 -13.14 -17.35
N SER A 80 -0.08 -13.48 -18.16
CA SER A 80 -0.21 -12.91 -19.50
C SER A 80 -0.54 -11.42 -19.43
N VAL A 81 -0.14 -10.65 -20.44
CA VAL A 81 -0.46 -9.21 -20.51
C VAL A 81 -1.98 -8.97 -20.49
N LEU A 82 -2.77 -9.88 -21.08
CA LEU A 82 -4.23 -9.86 -21.04
C LEU A 82 -4.76 -10.04 -19.62
N SER A 83 -4.26 -11.05 -18.89
CA SER A 83 -4.66 -11.33 -17.50
C SER A 83 -4.38 -10.12 -16.62
N ILE A 84 -3.18 -9.55 -16.72
CA ILE A 84 -2.78 -8.37 -15.94
C ILE A 84 -3.69 -7.17 -16.27
N ALA A 85 -4.00 -6.94 -17.55
CA ALA A 85 -4.90 -5.88 -17.95
C ALA A 85 -6.29 -6.03 -17.30
N GLN A 86 -6.84 -7.24 -17.25
CA GLN A 86 -8.11 -7.52 -16.59
C GLN A 86 -8.03 -7.32 -15.08
N THR A 87 -6.98 -7.82 -14.43
CA THR A 87 -6.74 -7.68 -12.98
C THR A 87 -6.72 -6.21 -12.56
N VAL A 88 -6.06 -5.34 -13.32
CA VAL A 88 -5.97 -3.90 -13.01
C VAL A 88 -7.14 -3.07 -13.58
N GLY A 89 -8.21 -3.73 -14.03
CA GLY A 89 -9.48 -3.10 -14.40
C GLY A 89 -9.54 -2.49 -15.80
N TYR A 90 -8.80 -3.03 -16.78
CA TYR A 90 -8.94 -2.68 -18.20
C TYR A 90 -9.78 -3.70 -18.96
N GLU A 91 -10.74 -3.20 -19.76
CA GLU A 91 -11.65 -4.02 -20.58
C GLU A 91 -10.93 -4.73 -21.75
N SER A 92 -9.80 -4.20 -22.21
CA SER A 92 -9.04 -4.79 -23.31
C SER A 92 -7.54 -4.58 -23.18
N GLN A 93 -6.78 -5.57 -23.66
CA GLN A 93 -5.31 -5.53 -23.69
C GLN A 93 -4.80 -4.34 -24.53
N GLN A 94 -5.47 -3.97 -25.62
CA GLN A 94 -5.06 -2.86 -26.47
C GLN A 94 -5.16 -1.52 -25.72
N SER A 95 -6.23 -1.30 -24.96
CA SER A 95 -6.40 -0.10 -24.14
C SER A 95 -5.37 -0.05 -23.01
N PHE A 96 -5.11 -1.19 -22.36
CA PHE A 96 -4.04 -1.31 -21.37
C PHE A 96 -2.67 -0.99 -21.95
N CYS A 97 -2.25 -1.63 -23.04
CA CYS A 97 -0.94 -1.41 -23.66
C CYS A 97 -0.71 0.06 -24.05
N ARG A 98 -1.74 0.76 -24.55
CA ARG A 98 -1.65 2.18 -24.88
C ARG A 98 -1.46 3.04 -23.63
N ALA A 99 -2.22 2.76 -22.57
CA ALA A 99 -2.09 3.49 -21.30
C ALA A 99 -0.74 3.22 -20.64
N PHE A 100 -0.32 1.95 -20.58
CA PHE A 100 0.96 1.54 -20.01
C PHE A 100 2.15 2.19 -20.73
N ARG A 101 2.15 2.17 -22.08
CA ARG A 101 3.21 2.83 -22.87
C ARG A 101 3.25 4.34 -22.65
N ARG A 102 2.11 4.98 -22.42
CA ARG A 102 2.07 6.43 -22.13
C ARG A 102 2.72 6.75 -20.79
N GLU A 103 2.54 5.89 -19.80
CA GLU A 103 3.07 6.07 -18.45
C GLU A 103 4.56 5.68 -18.37
N TRP A 104 4.92 4.52 -18.93
CA TRP A 104 6.25 3.91 -18.77
C TRP A 104 7.17 4.09 -19.98
N GLY A 105 6.71 4.72 -21.06
CA GLY A 105 7.47 4.91 -22.31
C GLY A 105 7.64 3.65 -23.17
N VAL A 106 7.52 2.46 -22.58
CA VAL A 106 7.70 1.15 -23.24
C VAL A 106 6.42 0.31 -23.18
N ASN A 107 6.30 -0.68 -24.07
CA ASN A 107 5.18 -1.62 -24.00
C ASN A 107 5.36 -2.63 -22.82
N PRO A 108 4.28 -3.28 -22.35
CA PRO A 108 4.33 -4.20 -21.21
C PRO A 108 5.37 -5.34 -21.32
N THR A 109 5.52 -5.94 -22.50
CA THR A 109 6.46 -7.05 -22.72
C THR A 109 7.91 -6.58 -22.65
N CYS A 110 8.22 -5.41 -23.21
CA CYS A 110 9.54 -4.79 -23.09
C CYS A 110 9.84 -4.39 -21.64
N PHE A 111 8.86 -3.82 -20.94
CA PHE A 111 8.98 -3.49 -19.52
C PHE A 111 9.34 -4.71 -18.68
N ARG A 112 8.59 -5.82 -18.82
CA ARG A 112 8.88 -7.09 -18.15
C ARG A 112 10.33 -7.52 -18.34
N ARG A 113 10.82 -7.52 -19.59
CA ARG A 113 12.19 -7.93 -19.90
C ARG A 113 13.22 -7.02 -19.23
N GLN A 114 13.04 -5.70 -19.32
CA GLN A 114 13.94 -4.71 -18.71
C GLN A 114 13.95 -4.82 -17.18
N PHE A 115 12.76 -4.95 -16.58
CA PHE A 115 12.61 -5.07 -15.13
C PHE A 115 13.33 -6.31 -14.59
N ARG A 116 13.17 -7.47 -15.24
CA ARG A 116 13.90 -8.70 -14.85
C ARG A 116 15.41 -8.56 -15.00
N MET A 117 15.89 -7.91 -16.07
CA MET A 117 17.32 -7.63 -16.23
C MET A 117 17.88 -6.75 -15.11
N GLN A 118 17.11 -5.77 -14.63
CA GLN A 118 17.53 -4.82 -13.61
C GLN A 118 17.45 -5.39 -12.18
N HIS A 119 16.38 -6.12 -11.85
CA HIS A 119 16.09 -6.60 -10.49
C HIS A 119 16.41 -8.09 -10.28
N GLY A 120 17.00 -8.71 -11.30
CA GLY A 120 17.36 -10.13 -11.34
C GLY A 120 16.26 -10.99 -11.95
N ASP A 121 16.66 -12.00 -12.73
CA ASP A 121 15.80 -13.15 -13.00
C ASP A 121 15.46 -13.86 -11.69
N LEU A 122 14.36 -14.61 -11.67
CA LEU A 122 14.00 -15.47 -10.54
C LEU A 122 15.23 -16.33 -10.15
N PRO A 123 15.93 -16.09 -9.02
CA PRO A 123 17.11 -16.83 -8.62
C PRO A 123 16.86 -18.32 -8.70
N THR A 124 17.77 -19.00 -9.39
CA THR A 124 17.75 -20.45 -9.60
C THR A 124 18.12 -21.25 -8.35
N GLN A 125 18.50 -20.57 -7.27
CA GLN A 125 18.84 -21.20 -6.01
C GLN A 125 17.67 -21.09 -5.03
N PRO A 126 17.25 -22.21 -4.42
CA PRO A 126 16.18 -22.18 -3.43
C PRO A 126 16.59 -21.34 -2.22
N LEU A 127 15.65 -20.54 -1.72
CA LEU A 127 15.85 -19.72 -0.54
C LEU A 127 16.17 -20.63 0.66
N ARG A 128 17.37 -20.45 1.25
CA ARG A 128 17.84 -21.23 2.41
C ARG A 128 17.27 -20.76 3.76
N MET A 129 16.45 -19.73 3.74
CA MET A 129 15.78 -19.21 4.94
C MET A 129 14.36 -19.78 5.02
N PRO A 130 13.88 -20.16 6.22
CA PRO A 130 12.51 -20.62 6.36
C PRO A 130 11.54 -19.48 6.06
N VAL A 131 10.66 -19.72 5.09
CA VAL A 131 9.49 -18.88 4.86
C VAL A 131 8.31 -19.55 5.54
N THR A 132 7.66 -18.84 6.45
CA THR A 132 6.40 -19.27 7.03
C THR A 132 5.26 -18.68 6.21
N HIS A 133 4.08 -19.28 6.24
CA HIS A 133 2.90 -18.69 5.61
C HIS A 133 1.65 -19.01 6.42
N GLY A 134 0.70 -18.09 6.42
CA GLY A 134 -0.53 -18.23 7.19
C GLY A 134 -1.61 -17.26 6.74
N VAL A 135 -2.84 -17.53 7.16
CA VAL A 135 -4.00 -16.67 6.87
C VAL A 135 -4.17 -15.69 8.03
N LEU A 136 -4.11 -14.40 7.71
CA LEU A 136 -4.42 -13.34 8.66
C LEU A 136 -5.91 -12.98 8.59
N PRO A 137 -6.56 -12.66 9.72
CA PRO A 137 -7.87 -12.04 9.69
C PRO A 137 -7.76 -10.60 9.15
N PRO A 138 -8.89 -9.95 8.81
CA PRO A 138 -8.88 -8.50 8.55
C PRO A 138 -8.27 -7.73 9.72
N LEU A 139 -7.29 -6.89 9.43
CA LEU A 139 -6.52 -6.15 10.43
C LEU A 139 -7.12 -4.76 10.61
N LYS A 140 -7.71 -4.49 11.77
CA LYS A 140 -8.18 -3.16 12.12
C LYS A 140 -7.06 -2.42 12.84
N ILE A 141 -6.55 -1.35 12.23
CA ILE A 141 -5.43 -0.58 12.76
C ILE A 141 -5.79 0.90 12.87
N ILE A 142 -5.18 1.59 13.83
CA ILE A 142 -5.00 3.05 13.77
C ILE A 142 -3.67 3.31 13.08
N SER A 143 -3.63 4.26 12.17
CA SER A 143 -2.44 4.45 11.32
C SER A 143 -2.28 5.88 10.85
N GLN A 144 -1.02 6.26 10.64
CA GLN A 144 -0.64 7.51 10.01
C GLN A 144 0.00 7.24 8.65
N ARG A 145 -0.48 7.92 7.60
CA ARG A 145 0.09 7.80 6.25
C ARG A 145 1.21 8.79 6.02
N PHE A 146 2.28 8.30 5.41
CA PHE A 146 3.38 9.08 4.87
C PHE A 146 3.49 8.85 3.36
N VAL A 147 3.88 9.90 2.64
CA VAL A 147 4.18 9.84 1.20
C VAL A 147 5.56 10.43 0.99
N GLY A 148 6.48 9.63 0.45
CA GLY A 148 7.87 10.04 0.26
C GLY A 148 8.82 8.85 0.19
N SER A 149 10.12 9.11 0.29
CA SER A 149 11.12 8.05 0.07
C SER A 149 11.01 6.98 1.13
N TYR A 150 11.11 5.72 0.71
CA TYR A 150 11.23 4.57 1.60
C TYR A 150 12.44 4.71 2.53
N ASP A 151 13.48 5.45 2.10
CA ASP A 151 14.64 5.81 2.93
C ASP A 151 14.26 6.58 4.21
N GLN A 152 13.08 7.21 4.25
CA GLN A 152 12.59 7.99 5.38
C GLN A 152 11.74 7.19 6.38
N VAL A 153 11.52 5.88 6.18
CA VAL A 153 10.67 5.08 7.08
C VAL A 153 11.07 5.19 8.56
N PRO A 154 12.35 5.21 8.94
CA PRO A 154 12.69 5.45 10.35
C PRO A 154 12.28 6.82 10.88
N HIS A 155 12.27 7.85 10.03
CA HIS A 155 11.70 9.14 10.40
C HIS A 155 10.17 9.06 10.58
N TYR A 156 9.47 8.35 9.70
CA TYR A 156 8.02 8.14 9.79
C TYR A 156 7.64 7.47 11.11
N TRP A 157 8.36 6.40 11.48
CA TRP A 157 8.17 5.73 12.78
C TRP A 157 8.47 6.63 13.97
N ARG A 158 9.47 7.52 13.90
CA ARG A 158 9.73 8.52 14.96
C ARG A 158 8.57 9.51 15.10
N VAL A 159 7.99 9.98 14.01
CA VAL A 159 6.84 10.90 14.04
C VAL A 159 5.62 10.21 14.63
N PHE A 160 5.28 9.02 14.14
CA PHE A 160 4.17 8.22 14.68
C PHE A 160 4.38 7.86 16.16
N GLY A 161 5.62 7.52 16.53
CA GLY A 161 5.99 7.19 17.90
C GLY A 161 5.88 8.34 18.89
N ALA A 162 6.13 9.57 18.44
CA ALA A 162 5.91 10.77 19.24
C ALA A 162 4.42 10.93 19.59
N TRP A 163 3.52 10.68 18.63
CA TRP A 163 2.08 10.65 18.89
C TRP A 163 1.66 9.54 19.85
N VAL A 164 2.16 8.30 19.66
CA VAL A 164 1.89 7.17 20.57
C VAL A 164 2.32 7.51 22.00
N THR A 165 3.47 8.17 22.15
CA THR A 165 4.00 8.57 23.46
C THR A 165 3.14 9.67 24.11
N GLN A 166 2.71 10.67 23.33
CA GLN A 166 1.87 11.76 23.83
C GLN A 166 0.47 11.30 24.25
N THR A 167 -0.10 10.31 23.57
CA THR A 167 -1.42 9.76 23.91
C THR A 167 -1.40 8.80 25.10
N GLY A 168 -0.21 8.38 25.54
CA GLY A 168 -0.06 7.38 26.62
C GLY A 168 -0.53 5.98 26.21
N LEU A 169 -0.65 5.70 24.90
CA LEU A 169 -1.05 4.40 24.40
C LEU A 169 -0.02 3.33 24.82
N ASP A 170 -0.51 2.29 25.50
CA ASP A 170 0.35 1.19 25.93
C ASP A 170 0.79 0.33 24.73
N THR A 171 2.06 0.50 24.37
CA THR A 171 2.73 -0.23 23.29
C THR A 171 2.67 -1.76 23.43
N LYS A 172 2.40 -2.30 24.62
CA LYS A 172 2.32 -3.75 24.87
C LYS A 172 0.94 -4.33 24.53
N GLN A 173 -0.08 -3.50 24.32
CA GLN A 173 -1.45 -3.95 24.01
C GLN A 173 -1.68 -4.23 22.52
N GLY A 174 -0.63 -4.36 21.74
CA GLY A 174 -0.73 -4.52 20.30
C GLY A 174 0.62 -4.75 19.64
N VAL A 175 0.61 -4.63 18.32
CA VAL A 175 1.79 -4.78 17.47
C VAL A 175 1.88 -3.59 16.52
N PHE A 176 3.10 -3.18 16.20
CA PHE A 176 3.36 -2.14 15.20
C PHE A 176 3.51 -2.78 13.82
N VAL A 177 2.73 -2.25 12.88
CA VAL A 177 2.64 -2.78 11.52
C VAL A 177 2.91 -1.65 10.54
N GLY A 178 3.94 -1.81 9.73
CA GLY A 178 4.14 -1.02 8.52
C GLY A 178 3.26 -1.53 7.40
N VAL A 179 2.59 -0.66 6.67
CA VAL A 179 1.80 -1.02 5.49
C VAL A 179 2.41 -0.37 4.26
N THR A 180 2.93 -1.20 3.36
CA THR A 180 3.60 -0.76 2.14
C THR A 180 2.67 -0.99 0.95
N TRP A 181 2.19 0.12 0.37
CA TRP A 181 1.19 0.12 -0.70
C TRP A 181 1.80 0.13 -2.10
N ASP A 182 3.09 0.43 -2.20
CA ASP A 182 3.80 0.68 -3.43
C ASP A 182 5.14 -0.07 -3.44
N ASP A 183 5.57 -0.57 -4.60
CA ASP A 183 6.88 -1.19 -4.76
C ASP A 183 7.92 -0.09 -5.06
N PRO A 184 9.01 0.06 -4.28
CA PRO A 184 10.04 1.07 -4.51
C PRO A 184 10.82 0.88 -5.83
N ASP A 185 10.78 -0.32 -6.44
CA ASP A 185 11.36 -0.59 -7.75
C ASP A 185 10.47 -0.06 -8.90
N VAL A 186 9.22 0.32 -8.60
CA VAL A 186 8.20 0.76 -9.56
C VAL A 186 7.82 2.21 -9.29
N THR A 187 7.44 2.53 -8.05
CA THR A 187 6.92 3.84 -7.68
C THR A 187 8.08 4.81 -7.43
N PRO A 188 8.06 6.03 -8.02
CA PRO A 188 9.10 7.02 -7.79
C PRO A 188 9.29 7.31 -6.30
N LYS A 189 10.55 7.51 -5.88
CA LYS A 189 10.90 7.71 -4.45
C LYS A 189 10.04 8.77 -3.75
N GLY A 190 9.65 9.85 -4.42
CA GLY A 190 8.82 10.91 -3.81
C GLY A 190 7.33 10.56 -3.63
N GLU A 191 6.89 9.39 -4.09
CA GLU A 191 5.47 9.05 -4.23
C GLU A 191 5.05 7.77 -3.52
N ILE A 192 5.98 7.07 -2.86
CA ILE A 192 5.72 5.82 -2.15
C ILE A 192 4.85 6.11 -0.93
N ARG A 193 3.72 5.40 -0.83
CA ARG A 193 2.80 5.47 0.30
C ARG A 193 3.15 4.40 1.33
N TYR A 194 3.41 4.84 2.55
CA TYR A 194 3.73 3.97 3.68
C TYR A 194 2.89 4.37 4.88
N ASP A 195 2.20 3.42 5.52
CA ASP A 195 1.51 3.69 6.78
C ASP A 195 2.29 3.12 7.97
N CYS A 196 2.52 3.96 8.98
CA CYS A 196 2.87 3.49 10.32
C CYS A 196 1.57 3.15 11.06
N GLY A 197 1.39 1.90 11.47
CA GLY A 197 0.17 1.42 12.10
C GLY A 197 0.39 0.77 13.46
N PHE A 198 -0.67 0.81 14.28
CA PHE A 198 -0.80 0.01 15.50
C PHE A 198 -2.02 -0.90 15.39
N LEU A 199 -1.77 -2.19 15.51
CA LEU A 199 -2.77 -3.25 15.56
C LEU A 199 -2.98 -3.67 17.02
N PRO A 200 -4.10 -3.30 17.66
CA PRO A 200 -4.35 -3.69 19.04
C PRO A 200 -4.73 -5.18 19.14
N GLN A 201 -4.35 -5.80 20.26
CA GLN A 201 -4.78 -7.15 20.63
C GLN A 201 -6.30 -7.20 20.87
N ASN A 202 -6.86 -6.12 21.44
CA ASN A 202 -8.30 -5.93 21.61
C ASN A 202 -8.81 -4.80 20.69
N PRO A 203 -9.61 -5.10 19.66
CA PRO A 203 -10.15 -4.09 18.74
C PRO A 203 -10.95 -2.96 19.41
N ALA A 204 -11.55 -3.19 20.58
CA ALA A 204 -12.27 -2.16 21.33
C ALA A 204 -11.37 -1.00 21.78
N LEU A 205 -10.05 -1.20 21.81
CA LEU A 205 -9.08 -0.14 22.10
C LEU A 205 -9.12 0.97 21.03
N LEU A 206 -9.46 0.64 19.77
CA LEU A 206 -9.56 1.63 18.70
C LEU A 206 -10.66 2.67 18.96
N GLU A 207 -11.75 2.28 19.62
CA GLU A 207 -12.87 3.19 19.92
C GLU A 207 -12.46 4.29 20.90
N GLN A 208 -11.39 4.06 21.67
CA GLN A 208 -10.86 5.00 22.66
C GLN A 208 -9.76 5.90 22.09
N ILE A 209 -9.25 5.58 20.89
CA ILE A 209 -8.16 6.33 20.27
C ILE A 209 -8.76 7.42 19.37
N PRO A 210 -8.50 8.71 19.66
CA PRO A 210 -8.99 9.79 18.81
C PRO A 210 -8.30 9.73 17.44
N THR A 211 -9.06 10.02 16.40
CA THR A 211 -8.56 10.17 15.02
C THR A 211 -8.28 11.65 14.71
N SER A 212 -7.43 11.89 13.73
CA SER A 212 -7.16 13.21 13.16
C SER A 212 -7.05 13.10 11.64
N SER A 213 -6.76 14.20 10.94
CA SER A 213 -6.60 14.21 9.48
C SER A 213 -5.57 13.17 9.00
N ASP A 214 -4.41 13.13 9.65
CA ASP A 214 -3.32 12.25 9.22
C ASP A 214 -3.36 10.89 9.92
N LEU A 215 -4.18 10.73 10.97
CA LEU A 215 -4.26 9.55 11.81
C LEU A 215 -5.67 8.96 11.80
N THR A 216 -5.87 7.88 11.06
CA THR A 216 -7.20 7.32 10.82
C THR A 216 -7.26 5.80 11.02
N HIS A 217 -8.43 5.33 11.45
CA HIS A 217 -8.75 3.91 11.45
C HIS A 217 -8.80 3.38 10.02
N GLN A 218 -8.19 2.23 9.79
CA GLN A 218 -8.34 1.50 8.54
C GLN A 218 -8.44 -0.01 8.79
N THR A 219 -9.09 -0.69 7.86
CA THR A 219 -9.13 -2.16 7.83
C THR A 219 -8.31 -2.63 6.64
N ILE A 220 -7.23 -3.36 6.90
CA ILE A 220 -6.50 -4.08 5.88
C ILE A 220 -7.20 -5.43 5.69
N ALA A 221 -7.47 -5.80 4.43
CA ALA A 221 -8.09 -7.07 4.11
C ALA A 221 -7.21 -8.24 4.62
N GLY A 222 -7.86 -9.24 5.20
CA GLY A 222 -7.20 -10.49 5.60
C GLY A 222 -6.81 -11.33 4.39
N GLY A 223 -6.42 -12.58 4.65
CA GLY A 223 -6.03 -13.56 3.64
C GLY A 223 -4.63 -14.10 3.86
N ALA A 224 -4.13 -14.90 2.91
CA ALA A 224 -2.83 -15.55 3.05
C ALA A 224 -1.66 -14.56 2.87
N TYR A 225 -0.63 -14.74 3.69
CA TYR A 225 0.65 -14.02 3.62
C TYR A 225 1.80 -15.01 3.81
N ALA A 226 2.88 -14.82 3.05
CA ALA A 226 4.19 -15.44 3.28
C ALA A 226 5.04 -14.49 4.13
N ALA A 227 5.71 -15.00 5.15
CA ALA A 227 6.51 -14.22 6.08
C ALA A 227 7.99 -14.63 6.06
N LEU A 228 8.86 -13.63 6.03
CA LEU A 228 10.31 -13.81 6.13
C LEU A 228 10.88 -12.84 7.16
N ALA A 229 11.56 -13.38 8.17
CA ALA A 229 12.13 -12.61 9.26
C ALA A 229 13.40 -11.84 8.85
N GLY A 230 13.57 -10.67 9.44
CA GLY A 230 14.74 -9.81 9.34
C GLY A 230 15.17 -9.28 10.72
N GLN A 231 16.47 -9.19 10.94
CA GLN A 231 17.05 -8.51 12.10
C GLN A 231 18.33 -7.81 11.67
N GLY A 232 18.40 -6.50 11.88
CA GLY A 232 19.57 -5.70 11.50
C GLY A 232 19.20 -4.37 10.85
N HIS A 233 20.10 -3.85 10.02
CA HIS A 233 19.93 -2.60 9.29
C HIS A 233 18.71 -2.63 8.37
N TYR A 234 17.69 -1.83 8.71
CA TYR A 234 16.41 -1.79 8.01
C TYR A 234 16.54 -1.58 6.50
N HIS A 235 17.27 -0.55 6.05
CA HIS A 235 17.39 -0.20 4.63
C HIS A 235 18.13 -1.23 3.78
N GLU A 236 18.98 -2.04 4.40
CA GLU A 236 19.68 -3.12 3.70
C GLU A 236 18.81 -4.38 3.65
N LEU A 237 18.16 -4.70 4.77
CA LEU A 237 17.44 -5.95 4.91
C LEU A 237 16.09 -5.93 4.22
N VAL A 238 15.31 -4.85 4.31
CA VAL A 238 13.95 -4.91 3.75
C VAL A 238 13.94 -5.15 2.23
N PRO A 239 14.72 -4.44 1.40
CA PRO A 239 14.80 -4.73 -0.03
C PRO A 239 15.28 -6.16 -0.30
N ASP A 240 16.30 -6.65 0.43
CA ASP A 240 16.79 -8.03 0.31
C ASP A 240 15.69 -9.05 0.65
N ARG A 241 14.91 -8.83 1.72
CA ARG A 241 13.83 -9.73 2.14
C ARG A 241 12.70 -9.78 1.13
N TYR A 242 12.27 -8.63 0.59
CA TYR A 242 11.30 -8.60 -0.51
C TYR A 242 11.82 -9.31 -1.75
N GLN A 243 13.05 -9.02 -2.17
CA GLN A 243 13.67 -9.66 -3.33
C GLN A 243 13.76 -11.18 -3.13
N ARG A 244 14.10 -11.65 -1.93
CA ARG A 244 14.13 -13.09 -1.64
C ARG A 244 12.76 -13.75 -1.73
N LEU A 245 11.75 -13.16 -1.10
CA LEU A 245 10.40 -13.68 -1.14
C LEU A 245 9.87 -13.74 -2.58
N VAL A 246 9.98 -12.63 -3.31
CA VAL A 246 9.38 -12.50 -4.65
C VAL A 246 10.18 -13.26 -5.71
N CYS A 247 11.50 -13.21 -5.66
CA CYS A 247 12.33 -13.73 -6.74
C CYS A 247 12.78 -15.18 -6.46
N GLN A 248 13.06 -15.62 -5.22
CA GLN A 248 13.55 -17.00 -4.94
C GLN A 248 12.50 -17.94 -4.35
N TRP A 249 11.59 -17.44 -3.51
CA TRP A 249 10.61 -18.32 -2.87
C TRP A 249 9.32 -18.47 -3.68
N LEU A 250 8.67 -17.35 -4.03
CA LEU A 250 7.36 -17.32 -4.66
C LEU A 250 7.25 -18.15 -5.95
N PRO A 251 8.23 -18.16 -6.87
CA PRO A 251 8.09 -18.89 -8.13
C PRO A 251 7.94 -20.40 -7.98
N SER A 252 8.52 -20.97 -6.92
CA SER A 252 8.49 -22.41 -6.64
C SER A 252 7.54 -22.77 -5.49
N SER A 253 6.85 -21.81 -4.88
CA SER A 253 6.05 -22.05 -3.68
C SER A 253 4.65 -22.62 -3.96
N GLY A 254 4.20 -22.56 -5.22
CA GLY A 254 2.83 -22.90 -5.62
C GLY A 254 1.81 -21.79 -5.33
N TRP A 255 2.23 -20.69 -4.72
CA TRP A 255 1.40 -19.50 -4.46
C TRP A 255 1.56 -18.45 -5.54
N GLN A 256 0.57 -17.57 -5.67
CA GLN A 256 0.62 -16.41 -6.55
C GLN A 256 0.78 -15.12 -5.76
N LEU A 257 1.36 -14.10 -6.39
CA LEU A 257 1.40 -12.75 -5.83
C LEU A 257 -0.02 -12.17 -5.78
N ASP A 258 -0.37 -11.58 -4.65
CA ASP A 258 -1.61 -10.85 -4.45
C ASP A 258 -1.34 -9.34 -4.37
N LEU A 259 -2.28 -8.51 -4.82
CA LEU A 259 -2.15 -7.05 -4.90
C LEU A 259 -2.52 -6.31 -3.59
N ARG A 260 -2.89 -7.04 -2.54
CA ARG A 260 -2.97 -6.47 -1.18
C ARG A 260 -1.64 -5.80 -0.80
N PRO A 261 -1.63 -4.85 0.14
CA PRO A 261 -0.39 -4.23 0.58
C PRO A 261 0.49 -5.25 1.31
N ALA A 262 1.79 -5.14 1.12
CA ALA A 262 2.74 -5.87 1.95
C ALA A 262 2.81 -5.26 3.35
N LEU A 263 3.09 -6.10 4.35
CA LEU A 263 3.14 -5.69 5.74
C LEU A 263 4.54 -5.90 6.33
N GLU A 264 4.92 -5.00 7.23
CA GLU A 264 6.14 -5.09 8.01
C GLU A 264 5.74 -5.21 9.48
N TRP A 265 5.93 -6.40 10.04
CA TRP A 265 5.46 -6.71 11.38
C TRP A 265 6.62 -6.57 12.37
N PHE A 266 6.62 -5.51 13.18
CA PHE A 266 7.73 -5.22 14.10
C PHE A 266 7.53 -5.92 15.43
N ALA A 267 8.59 -6.55 15.95
CA ALA A 267 8.55 -7.24 17.24
C ALA A 267 8.48 -6.24 18.43
N GLU A 268 9.02 -5.03 18.25
CA GLU A 268 8.98 -3.94 19.21
C GLU A 268 8.57 -2.62 18.55
N ALA A 269 8.30 -1.59 19.36
CA ALA A 269 8.05 -0.23 18.87
C ALA A 269 9.32 0.30 18.15
N PRO A 270 9.29 0.53 16.82
CA PRO A 270 10.52 0.78 16.05
C PRO A 270 11.29 2.02 16.51
N TRP A 271 10.60 3.06 16.94
CA TRP A 271 11.23 4.31 17.42
C TRP A 271 11.89 4.20 18.81
N ARG A 272 11.74 3.07 19.51
CA ARG A 272 12.39 2.81 20.81
C ARG A 272 13.71 2.04 20.69
N MET A 273 13.98 1.49 19.51
CA MET A 273 15.16 0.68 19.23
C MET A 273 16.03 1.39 18.18
N PRO A 274 17.36 1.27 18.26
CA PRO A 274 18.21 1.75 17.18
C PRO A 274 17.95 0.95 15.91
N GLU A 275 18.02 1.61 14.74
CA GLU A 275 17.61 1.04 13.44
C GLU A 275 18.34 -0.24 13.05
N HIS A 276 19.58 -0.42 13.50
CA HIS A 276 20.40 -1.61 13.23
C HIS A 276 20.06 -2.80 14.14
N GLU A 277 19.16 -2.63 15.11
CA GLU A 277 18.69 -3.69 16.00
C GLU A 277 17.23 -4.09 15.72
N TRP A 278 16.60 -3.46 14.72
CA TRP A 278 15.20 -3.71 14.41
C TRP A 278 14.96 -5.17 14.06
N ARG A 279 13.93 -5.74 14.68
CA ARG A 279 13.43 -7.08 14.42
C ARG A 279 12.05 -6.99 13.81
N PHE A 280 11.90 -7.57 12.63
CA PHE A 280 10.66 -7.50 11.88
C PHE A 280 10.43 -8.74 11.01
N GLU A 281 9.20 -8.93 10.58
CA GLU A 281 8.84 -9.88 9.53
C GLU A 281 8.27 -9.13 8.34
N ILE A 282 8.84 -9.35 7.15
CA ILE A 282 8.18 -8.96 5.90
C ILE A 282 7.10 -9.98 5.62
N ARG A 283 5.86 -9.51 5.41
CA ARG A 283 4.71 -10.32 5.07
C ARG A 283 4.23 -9.94 3.67
N LEU A 284 4.56 -10.78 2.70
CA LEU A 284 4.15 -10.66 1.31
C LEU A 284 2.77 -11.32 1.13
N PRO A 285 1.74 -10.60 0.64
CA PRO A 285 0.43 -11.19 0.39
C PRO A 285 0.49 -12.17 -0.77
N ILE A 286 -0.19 -13.30 -0.58
CA ILE A 286 -0.23 -14.42 -1.52
C ILE A 286 -1.65 -14.94 -1.71
N ALA A 287 -1.90 -15.58 -2.87
CA ALA A 287 -3.17 -16.19 -3.26
C ALA A 287 -2.99 -17.61 -3.81
#